data_AF-A0A1J7CM76-F1
#
_entry.id   AF-A0A1J7CM76-F1
#
_cell.length_a   1.000
_cell.length_b   1.000
_cell.length_c   1.000
_cell.angle_alpha   90.00
_cell.angle_beta   90.00
_cell.angle_gamma   90.00
#
_symmetry.space_group_name_H-M   'P 1'
#
loop_
_entity.id
_entity.type
_entity.pdbx_description
1 polymer ?
#
loop_
_entity_poly.entity_id
_entity_poly.type
_entity_poly.pdbx_seq_one_letter_code
_entity_poly.pdbx_strand_id
1 'polypeptide(L)'
;MMDEKESKFAFQEDAKASIAARLRKLIGHRSVRAAAHDWGLSFSTLNNYLTRGTEPSLNVAIKISNLENVPVEWLATGVVKRDGEEYNNANLRITSSTKNAWLTVLESLDDKEVQALLRAIHKVGVDGIIGYVSGNHAASDSLDAALLKLSIEEKTRLMELHNAKKGAVSEECAVENVASIDCQHSGAA
;
A
#
# COMPACT_ATOMS: atom_id res chain seq x y z
N MET A 1 49.83 -25.99 -39.48
CA MET A 1 49.43 -24.86 -38.64
C MET A 1 47.93 -24.74 -38.76
N MET A 2 47.21 -25.19 -37.74
CA MET A 2 45.77 -24.96 -37.60
C MET A 2 45.62 -24.03 -36.40
N ASP A 3 45.29 -22.79 -36.69
CA ASP A 3 44.75 -21.86 -35.71
C ASP A 3 43.29 -22.25 -35.45
N GLU A 4 42.96 -22.54 -34.20
CA GLU A 4 41.60 -22.37 -33.69
C GLU A 4 41.68 -22.13 -32.18
N LYS A 5 41.89 -20.84 -31.85
CA LYS A 5 41.52 -20.28 -30.56
C LYS A 5 40.00 -20.16 -30.54
N GLU A 6 39.30 -20.99 -29.78
CA GLU A 6 37.97 -20.61 -29.29
C GLU A 6 37.76 -20.95 -27.81
N SER A 7 37.86 -19.87 -27.03
CA SER A 7 37.01 -19.50 -25.90
C SER A 7 36.66 -20.57 -24.85
N LYS A 8 37.64 -20.89 -24.00
CA LYS A 8 37.37 -21.37 -22.63
C LYS A 8 36.97 -20.21 -21.70
N PHE A 9 35.93 -19.44 -21.99
CA PHE A 9 35.30 -18.54 -21.00
C PHE A 9 33.90 -18.12 -21.47
N ALA A 10 32.87 -18.83 -21.01
CA ALA A 10 31.51 -18.33 -21.00
C ALA A 10 30.79 -18.78 -19.71
N PHE A 11 31.10 -18.05 -18.64
CA PHE A 11 30.26 -17.63 -17.50
C PHE A 11 29.25 -18.61 -16.88
N GLN A 12 29.57 -19.05 -15.65
CA GLN A 12 28.67 -19.31 -14.51
C GLN A 12 27.25 -19.83 -14.81
N GLU A 13 27.05 -21.15 -14.68
CA GLU A 13 25.74 -21.82 -14.72
C GLU A 13 24.78 -21.48 -13.55
N ASP A 14 25.15 -20.57 -12.65
CA ASP A 14 24.34 -20.19 -11.48
C ASP A 14 23.48 -18.92 -11.68
N ALA A 15 23.42 -18.36 -12.90
CA ALA A 15 22.64 -17.16 -13.20
C ALA A 15 21.40 -17.48 -14.05
N LYS A 16 20.25 -17.63 -13.38
CA LYS A 16 18.87 -17.78 -13.91
C LYS A 16 18.46 -19.22 -14.25
N ALA A 17 17.83 -19.90 -13.29
CA ALA A 17 16.93 -20.99 -13.62
C ALA A 17 15.94 -20.50 -14.69
N SER A 18 15.90 -21.12 -15.86
CA SER A 18 15.00 -20.73 -16.94
C SER A 18 13.54 -20.99 -16.54
N ILE A 19 12.60 -20.29 -17.19
CA ILE A 19 11.16 -20.58 -17.04
C ILE A 19 10.85 -22.06 -17.25
N ALA A 20 11.56 -22.71 -18.19
CA ALA A 20 11.44 -24.14 -18.44
C ALA A 20 11.81 -24.99 -17.21
N ALA A 21 12.87 -24.65 -16.48
CA ALA A 21 13.26 -25.36 -15.26
C ALA A 21 12.19 -25.23 -14.16
N ARG A 22 11.58 -24.04 -14.03
CA ARG A 22 10.48 -23.82 -13.07
C ARG A 22 9.21 -24.57 -13.43
N LEU A 23 8.87 -24.60 -14.72
CA LEU A 23 7.76 -25.42 -15.20
C LEU A 23 8.00 -26.92 -14.93
N ARG A 24 9.23 -27.42 -15.12
CA ARG A 24 9.58 -28.81 -14.73
C ARG A 24 9.40 -29.05 -13.24
N LYS A 25 9.75 -28.07 -12.40
CA LYS A 25 9.54 -28.15 -10.95
C LYS A 25 8.06 -28.20 -10.57
N LEU A 26 7.19 -27.44 -11.25
CA LEU A 26 5.73 -27.50 -11.05
C LEU A 26 5.12 -28.81 -11.57
N ILE A 27 5.69 -29.40 -12.62
CA ILE A 27 5.24 -30.71 -13.11
C ILE A 27 5.53 -31.79 -12.05
N GLY A 28 6.72 -31.76 -11.44
CA GLY A 28 7.05 -32.65 -10.32
C GLY A 28 6.93 -34.13 -10.71
N HIS A 29 5.96 -34.83 -10.10
CA HIS A 29 5.76 -36.28 -10.26
C HIS A 29 4.80 -36.65 -11.41
N ARG A 30 4.04 -35.71 -11.97
CA ARG A 30 3.06 -36.02 -13.02
C ARG A 30 3.74 -36.08 -14.39
N SER A 31 3.13 -36.80 -15.32
CA SER A 31 3.61 -36.78 -16.71
C SER A 31 3.36 -35.41 -17.35
N VAL A 32 4.19 -35.03 -18.33
CA VAL A 32 4.01 -33.77 -19.09
C VAL A 32 2.63 -33.72 -19.77
N ARG A 33 2.08 -34.87 -20.19
CA ARG A 33 0.72 -34.94 -20.75
C ARG A 33 -0.36 -34.66 -19.72
N ALA A 34 -0.22 -35.19 -18.50
CA ALA A 34 -1.14 -34.91 -17.40
C ALA A 34 -1.10 -33.42 -17.03
N ALA A 35 0.11 -32.85 -16.86
CA ALA A 35 0.27 -31.42 -16.59
C ALA A 35 -0.34 -30.53 -17.69
N ALA A 36 -0.15 -30.88 -18.97
CA ALA A 36 -0.75 -30.14 -20.07
C ALA A 36 -2.30 -30.16 -20.00
N HIS A 37 -2.88 -31.33 -19.70
CA HIS A 37 -4.31 -31.47 -19.52
C HIS A 37 -4.82 -30.64 -18.33
N ASP A 38 -4.17 -30.72 -17.16
CA ASP A 38 -4.55 -29.98 -15.96
C ASP A 38 -4.48 -28.47 -16.16
N TRP A 39 -3.45 -28.00 -16.89
CA TRP A 39 -3.27 -26.59 -17.23
C TRP A 39 -4.16 -26.12 -18.38
N GLY A 40 -4.92 -27.03 -19.00
CA GLY A 40 -5.72 -26.78 -20.20
C GLY A 40 -4.88 -26.20 -21.33
N LEU A 41 -3.72 -26.79 -21.59
CA LEU A 41 -2.78 -26.48 -22.67
C LEU A 41 -2.63 -27.70 -23.59
N SER A 42 -2.28 -27.48 -24.86
CA SER A 42 -1.92 -28.60 -25.72
C SER A 42 -0.57 -29.19 -25.31
N PHE A 43 -0.39 -30.50 -25.48
CA PHE A 43 0.90 -31.16 -25.21
C PHE A 43 2.05 -30.53 -26.01
N SER A 44 1.80 -30.13 -27.26
CA SER A 44 2.80 -29.45 -28.10
C SER A 44 3.20 -28.09 -27.53
N THR A 45 2.22 -27.30 -27.06
CA THR A 45 2.45 -26.00 -26.43
C THR A 45 3.33 -26.12 -25.19
N LEU A 46 3.00 -27.04 -24.29
CA LEU A 46 3.82 -27.27 -23.10
C LEU A 46 5.22 -27.79 -23.45
N ASN A 47 5.32 -28.73 -24.40
CA ASN A 47 6.61 -29.25 -24.84
C ASN A 47 7.50 -28.18 -25.50
N ASN A 48 6.90 -27.20 -26.19
CA ASN A 48 7.64 -26.06 -26.73
C ASN A 48 8.24 -25.20 -25.62
N TYR A 49 7.48 -24.94 -24.53
CA TYR A 49 8.00 -24.21 -23.37
C TYR A 49 9.15 -24.97 -22.67
N LEU A 50 9.06 -26.30 -22.61
CA LEU A 50 10.05 -27.12 -21.91
C LEU A 50 11.33 -27.36 -22.71
N THR A 51 11.24 -27.51 -24.03
CA THR A 51 12.35 -27.97 -24.89
C THR A 51 12.93 -26.86 -25.76
N ARG A 52 12.08 -25.97 -26.30
CA ARG A 52 12.52 -24.87 -27.17
C ARG A 52 12.83 -23.58 -26.40
N GLY A 53 12.53 -23.55 -25.10
CA GLY A 53 12.73 -22.38 -24.25
C GLY A 53 11.83 -21.19 -24.62
N THR A 54 10.74 -21.44 -25.36
CA THR A 54 9.76 -20.39 -25.68
C THR A 54 9.07 -19.92 -24.40
N GLU A 55 8.98 -18.61 -24.20
CA GLU A 55 8.34 -18.07 -23.00
C GLU A 55 6.80 -18.14 -23.14
N PRO A 56 6.09 -18.60 -22.10
CA PRO A 56 4.64 -18.53 -22.08
C PRO A 56 4.19 -17.07 -22.03
N SER A 57 3.08 -16.76 -22.71
CA SER A 57 2.44 -15.44 -22.57
C SER A 57 2.03 -15.20 -21.11
N LEU A 58 1.92 -13.94 -20.70
CA LEU A 58 1.51 -13.56 -19.34
C LEU A 58 0.19 -14.23 -18.94
N ASN A 59 -0.78 -14.31 -19.86
CA ASN A 59 -2.07 -14.96 -19.59
C ASN A 59 -1.92 -16.47 -19.26
N VAL A 60 -1.04 -17.17 -19.99
CA VAL A 60 -0.73 -18.58 -19.72
C VAL A 60 0.01 -18.74 -18.39
N ALA A 61 0.93 -17.83 -18.08
CA ALA A 61 1.65 -17.82 -16.81
C ALA A 61 0.71 -17.60 -15.62
N ILE A 62 -0.24 -16.65 -15.71
CA ILE A 62 -1.28 -16.40 -14.71
C ILE A 62 -2.16 -17.65 -14.53
N LYS A 63 -2.57 -18.28 -15.63
CA LYS A 63 -3.38 -19.50 -15.58
C LYS A 63 -2.68 -20.63 -14.82
N ILE A 64 -1.43 -20.92 -15.16
CA ILE A 64 -0.63 -21.95 -14.48
C ILE A 64 -0.43 -21.58 -13.01
N SER A 65 -0.12 -20.32 -12.72
CA SER A 65 0.04 -19.78 -11.36
C SER A 65 -1.19 -20.03 -10.49
N ASN A 66 -2.39 -19.74 -11.00
CA ASN A 66 -3.64 -19.95 -10.26
C ASN A 66 -3.94 -21.44 -10.03
N LEU A 67 -3.63 -22.31 -11.00
CA LEU A 67 -3.88 -23.75 -10.89
C LEU A 67 -2.90 -24.44 -9.93
N GLU A 68 -1.66 -23.98 -9.90
CA GLU A 68 -0.61 -24.55 -9.04
C GLU A 68 -0.48 -23.83 -7.69
N ASN A 69 -1.26 -22.78 -7.47
CA ASN A 69 -1.22 -21.92 -6.27
C ASN A 69 0.18 -21.35 -5.98
N VAL A 70 0.84 -20.83 -7.03
CA VAL A 70 2.19 -20.26 -6.97
C VAL A 70 2.15 -18.86 -7.55
N PRO A 71 2.82 -17.84 -6.97
CA PRO A 71 2.78 -16.48 -7.51
C PRO A 71 3.36 -16.41 -8.93
N VAL A 72 2.71 -15.62 -9.79
CA VAL A 72 3.16 -15.37 -11.18
C VAL A 72 4.60 -14.82 -11.20
N GLU A 73 4.93 -13.98 -10.23
CA GLU A 73 6.28 -13.43 -10.05
C GLU A 73 7.33 -14.53 -9.90
N TRP A 74 7.06 -15.56 -9.10
CA TRP A 74 7.97 -16.70 -8.98
C TRP A 74 8.10 -17.46 -10.29
N LEU A 75 7.00 -17.60 -11.05
CA LEU A 75 7.05 -18.26 -12.35
C LEU A 75 7.91 -17.44 -13.34
N ALA A 76 7.85 -16.11 -13.30
CA ALA A 76 8.62 -15.22 -14.17
C ALA A 76 10.09 -15.09 -13.75
N THR A 77 10.38 -14.88 -12.47
CA THR A 77 11.72 -14.53 -11.97
C THR A 77 12.43 -15.69 -11.26
N GLY A 78 11.68 -16.67 -10.77
CA GLY A 78 12.19 -17.75 -9.93
C GLY A 78 12.52 -17.34 -8.50
N VAL A 79 12.31 -16.07 -8.16
CA VAL A 79 12.51 -15.56 -6.81
C VAL A 79 11.19 -15.75 -6.06
N VAL A 80 11.22 -16.55 -4.99
CA VAL A 80 10.12 -16.55 -4.03
C VAL A 80 10.30 -15.28 -3.22
N LYS A 81 9.59 -14.20 -3.58
CA LYS A 81 9.35 -13.12 -2.63
C LYS A 81 8.53 -13.74 -1.51
N ARG A 82 9.22 -14.21 -0.47
CA ARG A 82 8.57 -14.56 0.80
C ARG A 82 7.99 -13.24 1.29
N ASP A 83 6.69 -13.20 1.55
CA ASP A 83 6.01 -12.04 2.12
C ASP A 83 6.75 -11.62 3.41
N GLY A 84 7.71 -10.71 3.27
CA GLY A 84 8.74 -10.49 4.29
C GLY A 84 9.97 -9.73 3.82
N GLU A 85 10.27 -9.68 2.52
CA GLU A 85 11.34 -8.81 2.01
C GLU A 85 10.83 -7.94 0.84
N GLU A 86 10.88 -6.62 1.11
CA GLU A 86 10.65 -5.48 0.22
C GLU A 86 9.22 -4.95 0.07
N TYR A 87 8.67 -4.47 1.18
CA TYR A 87 8.28 -3.05 1.23
C TYR A 87 9.24 -2.33 2.18
N ASN A 88 10.03 -1.42 1.64
CA ASN A 88 10.80 -0.45 2.43
C ASN A 88 9.83 0.42 3.24
N ASN A 89 9.48 -0.01 4.45
CA ASN A 89 9.14 0.87 5.55
C ASN A 89 10.09 0.53 6.69
N ALA A 90 11.06 1.41 6.92
CA ALA A 90 12.00 1.34 8.02
C ALA A 90 11.27 1.59 9.35
N ASN A 91 10.51 0.61 9.83
CA ASN A 91 10.17 0.39 11.23
C ASN A 91 9.26 -0.82 11.36
N LEU A 92 9.43 -1.61 12.42
CA LEU A 92 8.64 -2.79 12.83
C LEU A 92 9.14 -4.15 12.29
N ARG A 93 10.38 -4.52 12.65
CA ARG A 93 10.69 -5.95 12.82
C ARG A 93 10.02 -6.46 14.09
N ILE A 94 8.77 -6.92 13.97
CA ILE A 94 8.21 -7.83 14.98
C ILE A 94 9.06 -9.09 14.91
N THR A 95 9.70 -9.46 16.02
CA THR A 95 10.51 -10.70 16.05
C THR A 95 9.60 -11.88 15.75
N SER A 96 10.10 -12.88 15.02
CA SER A 96 9.33 -14.09 14.66
C SER A 96 8.74 -14.79 15.89
N SER A 97 9.42 -14.71 17.04
CA SER A 97 8.91 -15.17 18.35
C SER A 97 7.66 -14.40 18.79
N THR A 98 7.71 -13.06 18.74
CA THR A 98 6.56 -12.21 19.10
C THR A 98 5.38 -12.42 18.13
N LYS A 99 5.64 -12.55 16.83
CA LYS A 99 4.58 -12.82 15.84
C LYS A 99 3.85 -14.13 16.15
N ASN A 100 4.60 -15.18 16.49
CA ASN A 100 4.01 -16.48 16.82
C ASN A 100 3.20 -16.43 18.12
N ALA A 101 3.68 -15.73 19.15
CA ALA A 101 2.91 -15.53 20.38
C ALA A 101 1.59 -14.77 20.13
N TRP A 102 1.63 -13.73 19.29
CA TRP A 102 0.43 -13.00 18.90
C TRP A 102 -0.56 -13.86 18.11
N LEU A 103 -0.08 -14.71 17.21
CA LEU A 103 -0.92 -15.64 16.46
C LEU A 103 -1.57 -16.68 17.38
N THR A 104 -0.80 -17.25 18.33
CA THR A 104 -1.34 -18.18 19.33
C THR A 104 -2.42 -17.55 20.20
N VAL A 105 -2.24 -16.29 20.61
CA VAL A 105 -3.26 -15.56 21.35
C VAL A 105 -4.49 -15.36 20.47
N LEU A 106 -4.34 -14.89 19.24
CA LEU A 106 -5.47 -14.65 18.33
C LEU A 106 -6.25 -15.94 18.01
N GLU A 107 -5.56 -17.07 17.86
CA GLU A 107 -6.17 -18.39 17.63
C GLU A 107 -6.95 -18.92 18.86
N SER A 108 -6.66 -18.40 20.05
CA SER A 108 -7.38 -18.78 21.28
C SER A 108 -8.61 -17.93 21.58
N LEU A 109 -8.85 -16.85 20.83
CA LEU A 109 -10.01 -15.98 21.02
C LEU A 109 -11.22 -16.48 20.22
N ASP A 110 -12.41 -16.37 20.82
CA ASP A 110 -13.67 -16.65 20.13
C ASP A 110 -14.04 -15.49 19.19
N ASP A 111 -14.89 -15.75 18.18
CA ASP A 111 -15.32 -14.74 17.19
C ASP A 111 -15.87 -13.45 17.82
N LYS A 112 -16.57 -13.56 18.96
CA LYS A 112 -17.09 -12.41 19.70
C LYS A 112 -15.97 -11.56 20.30
N GLU A 113 -14.91 -12.20 20.78
CA GLU A 113 -13.75 -11.56 21.39
C GLU A 113 -12.85 -10.94 20.33
N VAL A 114 -12.66 -11.61 19.19
CA VAL A 114 -11.96 -11.06 18.02
C VAL A 114 -12.66 -9.78 17.52
N GLN A 115 -13.99 -9.79 17.44
CA GLN A 115 -14.76 -8.61 17.04
C GLN A 115 -14.66 -7.48 18.08
N ALA A 116 -14.63 -7.79 19.38
CA ALA A 116 -14.43 -6.78 20.42
C ALA A 116 -13.02 -6.17 20.35
N LEU A 117 -11.99 -7.00 20.14
CA LEU A 117 -10.62 -6.56 19.96
C LEU A 117 -10.45 -5.68 18.72
N LEU A 118 -11.04 -6.08 17.59
CA LEU A 118 -11.01 -5.31 16.35
C LEU A 118 -11.67 -3.92 16.53
N ARG A 119 -12.84 -3.88 17.19
CA ARG A 119 -13.51 -2.61 17.51
C ARG A 119 -12.67 -1.72 18.42
N ALA A 120 -11.99 -2.29 19.41
CA ALA A 120 -11.11 -1.55 20.31
C ALA A 120 -9.92 -0.95 19.54
N ILE A 121 -9.26 -1.74 18.70
CA ILE A 121 -8.14 -1.28 17.86
C ILE A 121 -8.61 -0.17 16.91
N HIS A 122 -9.76 -0.35 16.25
CA HIS A 122 -10.31 0.68 15.36
C HIS A 122 -10.67 1.96 16.11
N LYS A 123 -11.30 1.88 17.28
CA LYS A 123 -11.65 3.07 18.07
C LYS A 123 -10.40 3.86 18.47
N VAL A 124 -9.40 3.18 19.01
CA VAL A 124 -8.13 3.81 19.42
C VAL A 124 -7.37 4.36 18.21
N GLY A 125 -7.39 3.65 17.08
CA GLY A 125 -6.79 4.11 15.83
C GLY A 125 -7.49 5.35 15.26
N VAL A 126 -8.82 5.37 15.23
CA VAL A 126 -9.62 6.51 14.75
C VAL A 126 -9.41 7.72 15.65
N ASP A 127 -9.44 7.56 16.97
CA ASP A 127 -9.19 8.65 17.92
C ASP A 127 -7.76 9.22 17.75
N GLY A 128 -6.77 8.35 17.49
CA GLY A 128 -5.39 8.75 17.20
C GLY A 128 -5.24 9.49 15.87
N ILE A 129 -5.89 9.03 14.80
CA ILE A 129 -5.88 9.68 13.48
C ILE A 129 -6.59 11.03 13.56
N ILE A 130 -7.74 11.11 14.23
CA ILE A 130 -8.45 12.38 14.45
C ILE A 130 -7.57 13.36 15.23
N GLY A 131 -6.91 12.91 16.30
CA GLY A 131 -5.96 13.73 17.05
C GLY A 131 -4.80 14.25 16.19
N TYR A 132 -4.31 13.44 15.25
CA TYR A 132 -3.21 13.80 14.36
C TYR A 132 -3.64 14.76 13.24
N VAL A 133 -4.82 14.53 12.65
CA VAL A 133 -5.38 15.40 11.60
C VAL A 133 -5.77 16.76 12.17
N SER A 134 -6.31 16.82 13.39
CA SER A 134 -6.56 18.07 14.12
C SER A 134 -5.28 18.75 14.63
N GLY A 135 -4.19 18.01 14.85
CA GLY A 135 -2.91 18.56 15.32
C GLY A 135 -2.05 19.21 14.23
N ASN A 136 -2.17 18.78 12.97
CA ASN A 136 -1.34 19.26 11.87
C ASN A 136 -1.83 20.56 11.19
N HIS A 137 -2.99 21.12 11.58
CA HIS A 137 -3.48 22.43 11.11
C HIS A 137 -3.07 23.56 12.06
N ALA A 138 -1.77 23.63 12.39
CA ALA A 138 -1.20 24.43 13.47
C ALA A 138 -1.18 25.97 13.27
N ALA A 139 -2.08 26.56 12.48
CA ALA A 139 -2.16 28.03 12.38
C ALA A 139 -3.58 28.63 12.35
N SER A 140 -4.65 27.85 12.16
CA SER A 140 -6.03 28.40 12.23
C SER A 140 -6.99 27.62 13.13
N ASP A 141 -6.65 26.42 13.59
CA ASP A 141 -7.64 25.43 14.04
C ASP A 141 -7.84 25.37 15.58
N SER A 142 -7.16 26.22 16.35
CA SER A 142 -7.32 26.25 17.82
C SER A 142 -8.74 26.61 18.25
N LEU A 143 -9.39 27.52 17.50
CA LEU A 143 -10.76 27.95 17.77
C LEU A 143 -11.77 26.92 17.25
N ASP A 144 -11.57 26.41 16.04
CA ASP A 144 -12.50 25.50 15.37
C ASP A 144 -12.50 24.11 16.02
N ALA A 145 -11.35 23.60 16.45
CA ALA A 145 -11.25 22.37 17.23
C ALA A 145 -11.85 22.51 18.65
N ALA A 146 -11.77 23.70 19.26
CA ALA A 146 -12.43 23.98 20.54
C ALA A 146 -13.96 24.07 20.38
N LEU A 147 -14.43 24.69 19.29
CA LEU A 147 -15.85 24.75 18.91
C LEU A 147 -16.46 23.37 18.66
N LEU A 148 -15.72 22.47 18.02
CA LEU A 148 -16.21 21.11 17.78
C LEU A 148 -16.36 20.29 19.06
N LYS A 149 -15.53 20.54 20.07
CA LYS A 149 -15.57 19.86 21.39
C LYS A 149 -16.63 20.41 22.35
N LEU A 150 -17.22 21.57 22.08
CA LEU A 150 -18.28 22.17 22.90
C LEU A 150 -19.59 21.35 22.82
N SER A 151 -20.33 21.32 23.94
CA SER A 151 -21.60 20.59 24.03
C SER A 151 -22.68 21.24 23.15
N ILE A 152 -23.72 20.48 22.81
CA ILE A 152 -24.80 20.93 21.91
C ILE A 152 -25.47 22.20 22.46
N GLU A 153 -25.66 22.29 23.77
CA GLU A 153 -26.25 23.46 24.44
C GLU A 153 -25.38 24.72 24.27
N GLU A 154 -24.07 24.57 24.46
CA GLU A 154 -23.13 25.69 24.36
C GLU A 154 -22.99 26.17 22.91
N LYS A 155 -23.08 25.25 21.94
CA LYS A 155 -23.10 25.59 20.51
C LYS A 155 -24.32 26.43 20.15
N THR A 156 -25.51 26.07 20.64
CA THR A 156 -26.75 26.82 20.39
C THR A 156 -26.68 28.23 20.97
N ARG A 157 -26.23 28.35 22.22
CA ARG A 157 -26.05 29.64 22.89
C ARG A 157 -25.03 30.54 22.18
N LEU A 158 -23.97 29.95 21.62
CA LEU A 158 -22.98 30.69 20.85
C LEU A 158 -23.54 31.20 19.51
N MET A 159 -24.38 30.40 18.84
CA MET A 159 -25.09 30.82 17.62
C MET A 159 -26.06 31.97 17.88
N GLU A 160 -26.78 31.95 19.02
CA GLU A 160 -27.66 33.04 19.44
C GLU A 160 -26.90 34.35 19.69
N LEU A 161 -25.77 34.28 20.39
CA LEU A 161 -24.90 35.45 20.62
C LEU A 161 -24.33 36.02 19.32
N HIS A 162 -23.91 35.15 18.39
CA HIS A 162 -23.42 35.59 17.09
C HIS A 162 -24.51 36.27 16.28
N ASN A 163 -25.74 35.75 16.29
CA ASN A 163 -26.86 36.36 15.58
C ASN A 163 -27.26 37.72 16.18
N ALA A 164 -27.26 37.83 17.52
CA ALA A 164 -27.48 39.10 18.21
C ALA A 164 -26.38 40.13 17.89
N LYS A 165 -25.11 39.71 17.81
CA LYS A 165 -23.99 40.58 17.43
C LYS A 165 -24.05 41.01 15.96
N LYS A 166 -24.47 40.13 15.05
CA LYS A 166 -24.65 40.44 13.63
C LYS A 166 -25.82 41.39 13.39
N GLY A 167 -26.88 41.30 14.19
CA GLY A 167 -27.99 42.25 14.19
C GLY A 167 -27.59 43.66 14.63
N ALA A 168 -26.58 43.81 15.50
CA ALA A 168 -26.14 45.12 16.00
C ALA A 168 -25.17 45.88 15.06
N VAL A 169 -24.55 45.21 14.06
CA VAL A 169 -23.53 45.84 13.19
C VAL A 169 -24.12 46.44 11.91
N SER A 170 -25.37 46.11 11.54
CA SER A 170 -25.95 46.58 10.28
C SER A 170 -26.52 48.01 10.32
N GLU A 171 -26.41 48.73 11.44
CA GLU A 171 -26.89 50.12 11.57
C GLU A 171 -25.80 51.20 11.53
N GLU A 172 -24.50 50.87 11.51
CA GLU A 172 -23.43 51.86 11.75
C GLU A 172 -22.42 52.06 10.61
N CYS A 173 -22.81 51.83 9.35
CA CYS A 173 -21.98 52.15 8.17
C CYS A 173 -22.76 52.84 7.04
N ALA A 174 -23.34 54.00 7.33
CA ALA A 174 -23.18 55.17 6.48
C ALA A 174 -22.12 56.03 7.20
N VAL A 175 -21.04 56.54 6.62
CA VAL A 175 -20.99 57.69 5.70
C VAL A 175 -19.57 57.79 5.09
N GLU A 176 -19.52 58.13 3.80
CA GLU A 176 -18.49 58.85 3.01
C GLU A 176 -17.09 58.26 2.70
N ASN A 177 -16.93 58.03 1.39
CA ASN A 177 -15.74 57.92 0.57
C ASN A 177 -15.27 59.33 0.17
N VAL A 178 -13.98 59.71 0.33
CA VAL A 178 -13.22 60.68 -0.52
C VAL A 178 -11.74 60.81 -0.05
N ALA A 179 -10.85 60.93 -1.05
CA ALA A 179 -9.52 61.56 -1.08
C ALA A 179 -8.23 60.73 -0.82
N SER A 180 -7.72 60.23 -1.94
CA SER A 180 -6.31 60.13 -2.38
C SER A 180 -5.32 61.11 -1.74
N ILE A 181 -4.21 60.62 -1.15
CA ILE A 181 -2.95 61.37 -0.98
C ILE A 181 -1.74 60.43 -1.14
N ASP A 182 -0.83 60.85 -2.02
CA ASP A 182 0.48 60.30 -2.39
C ASP A 182 1.45 60.09 -1.21
N CYS A 183 2.34 59.10 -1.31
CA CYS A 183 3.60 59.08 -0.56
C CYS A 183 4.76 58.63 -1.47
N GLN A 184 5.64 59.59 -1.75
CA GLN A 184 6.87 59.47 -2.52
C GLN A 184 7.91 58.58 -1.81
N HIS A 185 8.63 57.80 -2.61
CA HIS A 185 9.87 57.11 -2.24
C HIS A 185 10.97 58.13 -1.89
N SER A 186 11.60 57.99 -0.71
CA SER A 186 12.88 58.63 -0.40
C SER A 186 13.93 57.54 -0.17
N GLY A 187 14.96 57.53 -1.02
CA GLY A 187 16.12 56.67 -0.92
C GLY A 187 17.42 57.47 -1.01
N ALA A 188 18.38 57.06 -0.19
CA ALA A 188 19.82 57.26 -0.27
C ALA A 188 20.41 58.68 -0.09
N ALA A 189 21.16 58.83 1.01
CA ALA A 189 22.59 59.16 0.97
C ALA A 189 23.29 58.42 2.11
#